data_AF-A0ABD3EZ62-F1
#
_entry.id   AF-A0ABD3EZ62-F1
#
_cell.length_a   1.000
_cell.length_b   1.000
_cell.length_c   1.000
_cell.angle_alpha   90.00
_cell.angle_beta   90.00
_cell.angle_gamma   90.00
#
_symmetry.space_group_name_H-M   'P 1'
#
loop_
_entity.id
_entity.type
_entity.pdbx_description
1 polymer ?
#
loop_
_entity_poly.entity_id
_entity_poly.type
_entity_poly.pdbx_seq_one_letter_code
_entity_poly.pdbx_strand_id
1 'polypeptide(L)'
;MTKSHPNNPEAAMLTTLMSKYSDDVLTQMIVKAKSATDTKEIATKMQTEQLRLWAKQEKSSDDVFNFFKLNKVDAKTLDDLVGNPQYSTWAQYVDDISGKKPNKAKSMVAKTLTTYYTDQGLYSMLGAAKKVESTKSLATDLQKAQIANWFANKADPKDVFRYVGAKGDSVERGVWRTYRDNFNAKYIPGL
;
A
#
# COMPACT_ATOMS: atom_id res chain seq x y z
N MET A 1 7.12 29.43 13.58
CA MET A 1 8.18 30.08 12.78
C MET A 1 8.74 29.05 11.80
N THR A 2 8.38 29.14 10.53
CA THR A 2 8.90 28.26 9.47
C THR A 2 10.26 28.79 9.03
N LYS A 3 11.36 28.13 9.43
CA LYS A 3 12.67 28.39 8.83
C LYS A 3 12.61 27.95 7.37
N SER A 4 12.57 28.94 6.48
CA SER A 4 12.80 28.77 5.04
C SER A 4 14.12 28.03 4.84
N HIS A 5 14.08 26.93 4.07
CA HIS A 5 15.27 26.26 3.56
C HIS A 5 15.69 27.01 2.28
N PRO A 6 16.76 27.81 2.27
CA PRO A 6 17.06 28.73 1.17
C PRO A 6 17.41 28.04 -0.16
N ASN A 7 17.64 26.72 -0.16
CA ASN A 7 18.13 25.96 -1.31
C ASN A 7 17.06 25.05 -1.95
N ASN A 8 15.77 25.22 -1.61
CA ASN A 8 14.68 24.45 -2.21
C ASN A 8 13.37 25.27 -2.25
N PRO A 9 13.15 26.09 -3.29
CA PRO A 9 11.97 26.94 -3.38
C PRO A 9 10.67 26.15 -3.41
N GLU A 10 10.65 24.94 -4.01
CA GLU A 10 9.48 24.08 -4.04
C GLU A 10 9.07 23.59 -2.65
N ALA A 11 10.04 23.25 -1.78
CA ALA A 11 9.77 22.88 -0.40
C ALA A 11 9.18 24.05 0.42
N ALA A 12 9.65 25.29 0.17
CA ALA A 12 9.11 26.49 0.80
C ALA A 12 7.68 26.81 0.32
N MET A 13 7.42 26.69 -0.98
CA MET A 13 6.07 26.80 -1.56
C MET A 13 5.14 25.75 -0.96
N LEU A 14 5.57 24.49 -0.90
CA LEU A 14 4.79 23.40 -0.33
C LEU A 14 4.44 23.68 1.13
N THR A 15 5.41 24.06 1.96
CA THR A 15 5.19 24.38 3.38
C THR A 15 4.17 25.51 3.55
N THR A 16 4.22 26.53 2.68
CA THR A 16 3.25 27.63 2.67
C THR A 16 1.85 27.14 2.32
N LEU A 17 1.71 26.31 1.28
CA LEU A 17 0.42 25.76 0.85
C LEU A 17 -0.16 24.77 1.87
N MET A 18 0.66 23.96 2.53
CA MET A 18 0.22 23.05 3.61
C MET A 18 -0.33 23.79 4.83
N SER A 19 -0.01 25.09 5.02
CA SER A 19 -0.63 25.92 6.05
C SER A 19 -2.06 26.35 5.72
N LYS A 20 -2.49 26.15 4.47
CA LYS A 20 -3.79 26.60 3.93
C LYS A 20 -4.68 25.44 3.51
N TYR A 21 -4.09 24.34 3.08
CA TYR A 21 -4.78 23.17 2.54
C TYR A 21 -4.37 21.92 3.31
N SER A 22 -5.32 21.03 3.55
CA SER A 22 -5.01 19.69 4.06
C SER A 22 -4.18 18.90 3.05
N ASP A 23 -3.44 17.90 3.55
CA ASP A 23 -2.55 17.06 2.74
C ASP A 23 -3.27 16.47 1.52
N ASP A 24 -4.47 15.92 1.73
CA ASP A 24 -5.26 15.31 0.68
C ASP A 24 -5.73 16.31 -0.39
N VAL A 25 -6.14 17.52 0.01
CA VAL A 25 -6.58 18.57 -0.92
C VAL A 25 -5.39 19.08 -1.73
N LEU A 26 -4.26 19.37 -1.08
CA LEU A 26 -3.07 19.86 -1.74
C LEU A 26 -2.48 18.84 -2.71
N THR A 27 -2.47 17.55 -2.34
CA THR A 27 -2.03 16.48 -3.25
C THR A 27 -2.87 16.42 -4.52
N GLN A 28 -4.20 16.56 -4.41
CA GLN A 28 -5.05 16.56 -5.60
C GLN A 28 -4.81 17.80 -6.49
N MET A 29 -4.50 18.96 -5.90
CA MET A 29 -4.10 20.15 -6.66
C MET A 29 -2.78 19.91 -7.43
N ILE A 30 -1.78 19.33 -6.76
CA ILE A 30 -0.48 19.00 -7.38
C ILE A 30 -0.66 17.96 -8.49
N VAL A 31 -1.44 16.91 -8.24
CA VAL A 31 -1.76 15.88 -9.25
C VAL A 31 -2.41 16.50 -10.48
N LYS A 32 -3.41 17.38 -10.30
CA LYS A 32 -4.07 18.07 -11.40
C LYS A 32 -3.11 19.00 -12.16
N ALA A 33 -2.27 19.74 -11.45
CA ALA A 33 -1.26 20.62 -12.05
C ALA A 33 -0.20 19.82 -12.85
N LYS A 34 0.13 18.60 -12.43
CA LYS A 34 1.06 17.72 -13.15
C LYS A 34 0.54 17.27 -14.52
N SER A 35 -0.78 17.31 -14.73
CA SER A 35 -1.41 16.96 -16.02
C SER A 35 -1.44 18.09 -17.03
N ALA A 36 -1.21 19.35 -16.63
CA ALA A 36 -1.18 20.50 -17.53
C ALA A 36 0.25 20.82 -17.97
N THR A 37 0.45 21.07 -19.26
CA THR A 37 1.78 21.27 -19.88
C THR A 37 2.62 22.31 -19.16
N ASP A 38 2.04 23.49 -18.91
CA ASP A 38 2.76 24.65 -18.36
C ASP A 38 3.15 24.48 -16.88
N THR A 39 2.39 23.67 -16.14
CA THR A 39 2.60 23.44 -14.70
C THR A 39 3.23 22.10 -14.38
N LYS A 40 3.47 21.25 -15.39
CA LYS A 40 3.96 19.88 -15.21
C LYS A 40 5.31 19.81 -14.49
N GLU A 41 6.26 20.65 -14.89
CA GLU A 41 7.62 20.62 -14.33
C GLU A 41 7.59 20.99 -12.84
N ILE A 42 7.01 22.14 -12.50
CA ILE A 42 6.94 22.61 -11.12
C ILE A 42 6.12 21.67 -10.23
N ALA A 43 4.98 21.16 -10.73
CA ALA A 43 4.16 20.20 -9.98
C ALA A 43 4.89 18.87 -9.73
N THR A 44 5.72 18.42 -10.66
CA THR A 44 6.54 17.20 -10.46
C THR A 44 7.58 17.40 -9.36
N LYS A 45 8.27 18.55 -9.35
CA LYS A 45 9.22 18.90 -8.27
C LYS A 45 8.49 19.03 -6.92
N MET A 46 7.34 19.69 -6.89
CA MET A 46 6.51 19.81 -5.70
C MET A 46 6.02 18.45 -5.18
N GLN A 47 5.60 17.53 -6.04
CA GLN A 47 5.22 16.17 -5.63
C GLN A 47 6.41 15.42 -5.02
N THR A 48 7.60 15.59 -5.58
CA THR A 48 8.83 14.98 -5.04
C THR A 48 9.13 15.49 -3.63
N GLU A 49 9.05 16.81 -3.43
CA GLU A 49 9.24 17.40 -2.10
C GLU A 49 8.13 17.01 -1.12
N GLN A 50 6.89 16.86 -1.60
CA GLN A 50 5.78 16.38 -0.78
C GLN A 50 6.04 14.98 -0.23
N LEU A 51 6.48 14.04 -1.07
CA LEU A 51 6.83 12.68 -0.63
C LEU A 51 8.00 12.68 0.37
N ARG A 52 9.05 13.48 0.12
CA ARG A 52 10.21 13.62 1.04
C ARG A 52 9.78 14.15 2.40
N LEU A 53 8.93 15.18 2.40
CA LEU A 53 8.44 15.79 3.63
C LEU A 53 7.55 14.83 4.42
N TRP A 54 6.66 14.08 3.76
CA TRP A 54 5.86 13.06 4.41
C TRP A 54 6.69 11.91 4.96
N ALA A 55 7.77 11.50 4.27
CA ALA A 55 8.71 10.50 4.80
C ALA A 55 9.41 11.02 6.07
N LYS A 56 9.84 12.29 6.07
CA LYS A 56 10.44 12.93 7.26
C LYS A 56 9.45 13.09 8.42
N GLN A 57 8.18 13.29 8.11
CA GLN A 57 7.09 13.35 9.09
C GLN A 57 6.58 11.96 9.50
N GLU A 58 7.19 10.89 9.00
CA GLU A 58 6.83 9.50 9.30
C GLU A 58 5.35 9.20 9.01
N LYS A 59 4.78 9.84 7.97
CA LYS A 59 3.42 9.53 7.52
C LYS A 59 3.33 8.06 7.15
N SER A 60 2.22 7.43 7.49
CA SER A 60 2.03 6.01 7.22
C SER A 60 1.76 5.79 5.72
N SER A 61 1.97 4.55 5.26
CA SER A 61 1.54 4.17 3.91
C SER A 61 0.03 4.29 3.72
N ASP A 62 -0.76 4.06 4.78
CA ASP A 62 -2.21 4.23 4.80
C ASP A 62 -2.63 5.71 4.61
N ASP A 63 -1.98 6.65 5.31
CA ASP A 63 -2.26 8.09 5.18
C ASP A 63 -1.99 8.57 3.75
N VAL A 64 -0.81 8.22 3.20
CA VAL A 64 -0.44 8.64 1.86
C VAL A 64 -1.32 8.01 0.79
N PHE A 65 -1.78 6.77 1.01
CA PHE A 65 -2.80 6.14 0.16
C PHE A 65 -4.10 6.96 0.12
N ASN A 66 -4.54 7.49 1.27
CA ASN A 66 -5.70 8.37 1.38
C ASN A 66 -5.48 9.75 0.76
N PHE A 67 -4.28 10.33 0.89
CA PHE A 67 -3.97 11.63 0.30
C PHE A 67 -4.02 11.58 -1.23
N PHE A 68 -3.59 10.47 -1.81
CA PHE A 68 -3.76 10.18 -3.24
C PHE A 68 -5.17 9.77 -3.65
N LYS A 69 -6.12 9.67 -2.70
CA LYS A 69 -7.51 9.23 -2.91
C LYS A 69 -7.62 7.81 -3.49
N LEU A 70 -6.59 6.98 -3.30
CA LEU A 70 -6.58 5.60 -3.78
C LEU A 70 -7.61 4.73 -3.04
N ASN A 71 -7.95 5.10 -1.81
CA ASN A 71 -9.04 4.48 -1.03
C ASN A 71 -10.44 4.73 -1.61
N LYS A 72 -10.58 5.65 -2.56
CA LYS A 72 -11.85 5.96 -3.24
C LYS A 72 -11.91 5.38 -4.65
N VAL A 73 -10.84 4.73 -5.11
CA VAL A 73 -10.82 4.06 -6.42
C VAL A 73 -11.64 2.79 -6.30
N ASP A 74 -12.67 2.65 -7.14
CA ASP A 74 -13.47 1.42 -7.21
C ASP A 74 -12.76 0.34 -8.04
N ALA A 75 -11.55 -0.04 -7.65
CA ALA A 75 -10.79 -1.07 -8.33
C ALA A 75 -11.34 -2.45 -7.96
N LYS A 76 -11.75 -3.22 -8.97
CA LYS A 76 -12.25 -4.60 -8.78
C LYS A 76 -11.13 -5.63 -8.90
N THR A 77 -10.06 -5.27 -9.61
CA THR A 77 -8.91 -6.14 -9.88
C THR A 77 -7.60 -5.46 -9.51
N LEU A 78 -6.53 -6.25 -9.37
CA LEU A 78 -5.19 -5.70 -9.14
C LEU A 78 -4.78 -4.77 -10.28
N ASP A 79 -5.10 -5.11 -11.53
CA ASP A 79 -4.81 -4.31 -12.71
C ASP A 79 -5.49 -2.93 -12.68
N ASP A 80 -6.76 -2.85 -12.27
CA ASP A 80 -7.47 -1.57 -12.13
C ASP A 80 -6.74 -0.63 -11.15
N LEU A 81 -6.23 -1.21 -10.06
CA LEU A 81 -5.51 -0.46 -9.04
C LEU A 81 -4.12 -0.05 -9.51
N VAL A 82 -3.32 -1.00 -10.05
CA VAL A 82 -1.95 -0.72 -10.48
C VAL A 82 -1.89 0.15 -11.73
N GLY A 83 -2.94 0.13 -12.55
CA GLY A 83 -3.10 1.00 -13.71
C GLY A 83 -3.33 2.47 -13.35
N ASN A 84 -3.67 2.79 -12.09
CA ASN A 84 -3.78 4.16 -11.63
C ASN A 84 -2.37 4.79 -11.44
N PRO A 85 -2.03 5.89 -12.13
CA PRO A 85 -0.71 6.52 -12.00
C PRO A 85 -0.34 6.94 -10.57
N GLN A 86 -1.34 7.25 -9.74
CA GLN A 86 -1.11 7.60 -8.33
C GLN A 86 -0.74 6.40 -7.48
N TYR A 87 -1.17 5.19 -7.86
CA TYR A 87 -0.71 3.96 -7.21
C TYR A 87 0.79 3.79 -7.38
N SER A 88 1.33 4.04 -8.57
CA SER A 88 2.78 3.95 -8.81
C SER A 88 3.55 4.95 -7.94
N THR A 89 3.05 6.17 -7.79
CA THR A 89 3.69 7.20 -6.93
C THR A 89 3.62 6.81 -5.46
N TRP A 90 2.47 6.29 -5.00
CA TRP A 90 2.32 5.76 -3.65
C TRP A 90 3.23 4.53 -3.40
N ALA A 91 3.34 3.61 -4.36
CA ALA A 91 4.19 2.44 -4.26
C ALA A 91 5.68 2.83 -4.15
N GLN A 92 6.11 3.86 -4.89
CA GLN A 92 7.45 4.43 -4.76
C GLN A 92 7.68 5.01 -3.35
N TYR A 93 6.69 5.73 -2.82
CA TYR A 93 6.75 6.23 -1.45
C TYR A 93 6.90 5.09 -0.43
N VAL A 94 6.13 4.00 -0.57
CA VAL A 94 6.25 2.81 0.28
C VAL A 94 7.64 2.18 0.17
N ASP A 95 8.19 2.07 -1.04
CA ASP A 95 9.55 1.56 -1.25
C ASP A 95 10.60 2.42 -0.51
N ASP A 96 10.49 3.74 -0.61
CA ASP A 96 11.40 4.68 0.06
C ASP A 96 11.34 4.55 1.59
N ILE A 97 10.14 4.58 2.20
CA ILE A 97 9.99 4.44 3.67
C ILE A 97 10.26 3.02 4.18
N SER A 98 10.24 2.02 3.29
CA SER A 98 10.72 0.68 3.63
C SER A 98 12.25 0.62 3.79
N GLY A 99 12.97 1.68 3.41
CA GLY A 99 14.41 1.68 3.27
C GLY A 99 14.86 0.83 2.08
N LYS A 100 14.03 0.78 1.03
CA LYS A 100 14.22 -0.02 -0.19
C LYS A 100 14.44 -1.51 0.09
N LYS A 101 13.75 -2.03 1.11
CA LYS A 101 13.79 -3.44 1.50
C LYS A 101 12.58 -4.14 0.90
N PRO A 102 12.74 -4.98 -0.15
CA PRO A 102 11.60 -5.48 -0.92
C PRO A 102 10.54 -6.20 -0.08
N ASN A 103 10.96 -7.03 0.89
CA ASN A 103 10.02 -7.76 1.74
C ASN A 103 9.26 -6.83 2.71
N LYS A 104 9.91 -5.77 3.21
CA LYS A 104 9.25 -4.77 4.06
C LYS A 104 8.26 -3.94 3.22
N ALA A 105 8.66 -3.50 2.03
CA ALA A 105 7.77 -2.78 1.11
C ALA A 105 6.52 -3.61 0.77
N LYS A 106 6.69 -4.88 0.36
CA LYS A 106 5.58 -5.80 0.07
C LYS A 106 4.64 -6.00 1.27
N SER A 107 5.20 -6.15 2.47
CA SER A 107 4.42 -6.23 3.72
C SER A 107 3.60 -4.97 3.97
N MET A 108 4.18 -3.78 3.78
CA MET A 108 3.49 -2.49 3.93
C MET A 108 2.40 -2.29 2.88
N VAL A 109 2.66 -2.64 1.61
CA VAL A 109 1.65 -2.64 0.54
C VAL A 109 0.50 -3.56 0.92
N ALA A 110 0.78 -4.84 1.22
CA ALA A 110 -0.25 -5.80 1.58
C ALA A 110 -1.07 -5.36 2.80
N LYS A 111 -0.43 -4.79 3.83
CA LYS A 111 -1.11 -4.25 5.00
C LYS A 111 -2.05 -3.10 4.62
N THR A 112 -1.57 -2.13 3.84
CA THR A 112 -2.36 -0.98 3.40
C THR A 112 -3.56 -1.42 2.58
N LEU A 113 -3.35 -2.30 1.60
CA LEU A 113 -4.46 -2.82 0.79
C LEU A 113 -5.45 -3.63 1.62
N THR A 114 -4.99 -4.36 2.65
CA THR A 114 -5.89 -5.09 3.56
C THR A 114 -6.81 -4.13 4.31
N THR A 115 -6.34 -2.94 4.70
CA THR A 115 -7.17 -1.90 5.34
C THR A 115 -8.39 -1.53 4.50
N TYR A 116 -8.25 -1.47 3.16
CA TYR A 116 -9.32 -1.00 2.26
C TYR A 116 -10.09 -2.12 1.55
N TYR A 117 -9.49 -3.30 1.39
CA TYR A 117 -10.10 -4.44 0.68
C TYR A 117 -10.47 -5.60 1.60
N THR A 118 -10.22 -5.51 2.92
CA THR A 118 -10.32 -6.60 3.91
C THR A 118 -9.33 -7.74 3.65
N ASP A 119 -9.12 -8.60 4.65
CA ASP A 119 -8.27 -9.79 4.51
C ASP A 119 -8.77 -10.73 3.41
N GLN A 120 -10.06 -11.06 3.44
CA GLN A 120 -10.67 -11.98 2.47
C GLN A 120 -10.77 -11.38 1.07
N GLY A 121 -11.15 -10.11 0.98
CA GLY A 121 -11.31 -9.43 -0.31
C GLY A 121 -9.96 -9.28 -1.03
N LEU A 122 -8.92 -8.82 -0.32
CA LEU A 122 -7.58 -8.75 -0.90
C LEU A 122 -7.04 -10.15 -1.27
N TYR A 123 -7.22 -11.16 -0.42
CA TYR A 123 -6.75 -12.51 -0.74
C TYR A 123 -7.39 -13.06 -2.03
N SER A 124 -8.69 -12.83 -2.19
CA SER A 124 -9.45 -13.23 -3.37
C SER A 124 -9.02 -12.46 -4.62
N MET A 125 -8.86 -11.14 -4.50
CA MET A 125 -8.38 -10.24 -5.57
C MET A 125 -7.00 -10.66 -6.08
N LEU A 126 -6.07 -10.96 -5.18
CA LEU A 126 -4.72 -11.46 -5.52
C LEU A 126 -4.78 -12.88 -6.10
N GLY A 127 -5.67 -13.74 -5.60
CA GLY A 127 -5.90 -15.07 -6.15
C GLY A 127 -6.36 -15.04 -7.61
N ALA A 128 -7.24 -14.09 -7.97
CA ALA A 128 -7.64 -13.85 -9.36
C ALA A 128 -6.47 -13.32 -10.21
N ALA A 129 -5.75 -12.33 -9.70
CA ALA A 129 -4.60 -11.73 -10.40
C ALA A 129 -3.44 -12.72 -10.64
N LYS A 130 -3.33 -13.80 -9.85
CA LYS A 130 -2.36 -14.88 -10.10
C LYS A 130 -2.62 -15.68 -11.37
N LYS A 131 -3.84 -15.61 -11.92
CA LYS A 131 -4.24 -16.31 -13.15
C LYS A 131 -3.90 -15.50 -14.43
N VAL A 132 -3.52 -14.24 -14.27
CA VAL A 132 -3.15 -13.34 -15.36
C VAL A 132 -1.64 -13.19 -15.38
N GLU A 133 -1.00 -13.48 -16.51
CA GLU A 133 0.46 -13.60 -16.58
C GLU A 133 1.20 -12.29 -16.23
N SER A 134 0.66 -11.13 -16.64
CA SER A 134 1.24 -9.80 -16.34
C SER A 134 1.27 -9.47 -14.85
N THR A 135 0.31 -9.96 -14.06
CA THR A 135 0.19 -9.67 -12.62
C THR A 135 0.65 -10.81 -11.73
N LYS A 136 0.89 -11.99 -12.28
CA LYS A 136 1.10 -13.24 -11.53
C LYS A 136 2.21 -13.14 -10.49
N SER A 137 3.34 -12.57 -10.87
CA SER A 137 4.50 -12.42 -9.98
C SER A 137 4.18 -11.50 -8.80
N LEU A 138 3.69 -10.28 -9.09
CA LEU A 138 3.32 -9.31 -8.07
C LEU A 138 2.22 -9.83 -7.15
N ALA A 139 1.18 -10.44 -7.72
CA ALA A 139 0.04 -10.97 -6.95
C ALA A 139 0.48 -12.12 -6.02
N THR A 140 1.37 -12.99 -6.48
CA THR A 140 1.94 -14.07 -5.65
C THR A 140 2.73 -13.50 -4.47
N ASP A 141 3.55 -12.48 -4.71
CA ASP A 141 4.36 -11.86 -3.67
C ASP A 141 3.52 -11.09 -2.65
N LEU A 142 2.51 -10.35 -3.09
CA LEU A 142 1.59 -9.66 -2.19
C LEU A 142 0.74 -10.65 -1.37
N GLN A 143 0.32 -11.78 -1.95
CA GLN A 143 -0.44 -12.78 -1.21
C GLN A 143 0.43 -13.46 -0.14
N LYS A 144 1.70 -13.74 -0.44
CA LYS A 144 2.67 -14.22 0.57
C LYS A 144 2.88 -13.19 1.68
N ALA A 145 3.03 -11.92 1.33
CA ALA A 145 3.19 -10.84 2.29
C ALA A 145 1.94 -10.68 3.18
N GLN A 146 0.74 -10.84 2.61
CA GLN A 146 -0.51 -10.82 3.35
C GLN A 146 -0.58 -11.95 4.39
N ILE A 147 -0.28 -13.19 4.00
CA ILE A 147 -0.23 -14.34 4.92
C ILE A 147 0.83 -14.14 6.02
N ALA A 148 2.00 -13.60 5.66
CA ALA A 148 3.04 -13.28 6.63
C ALA A 148 2.58 -12.20 7.62
N ASN A 149 1.82 -11.21 7.17
CA ASN A 149 1.22 -10.19 8.04
C ASN A 149 0.20 -10.82 9.00
N TRP A 150 -0.67 -11.72 8.55
CA TRP A 150 -1.58 -12.47 9.44
C TRP A 150 -0.81 -13.21 10.53
N PHE A 151 0.24 -13.93 10.13
CA PHE A 151 1.06 -14.70 11.04
C PHE A 151 1.78 -13.83 12.07
N ALA A 152 2.39 -12.72 11.62
CA ALA A 152 3.07 -11.76 12.50
C ALA A 152 2.12 -11.09 13.50
N ASN A 153 0.89 -10.80 13.07
CA ASN A 153 -0.17 -10.23 13.90
C ASN A 153 -0.96 -11.28 14.69
N LYS A 154 -0.53 -12.56 14.64
CA LYS A 154 -1.16 -13.68 15.33
C LYS A 154 -2.65 -13.85 15.02
N ALA A 155 -3.05 -13.63 13.75
CA ALA A 155 -4.43 -13.86 13.33
C ALA A 155 -4.86 -15.30 13.63
N ASP A 156 -6.02 -15.47 14.27
CA ASP A 156 -6.55 -16.76 14.68
C ASP A 156 -6.71 -17.68 13.45
N PRO A 157 -6.26 -18.95 13.50
CA PRO A 157 -6.47 -19.89 12.41
C PRO A 157 -7.92 -20.00 11.93
N LYS A 158 -8.93 -19.79 12.80
CA LYS A 158 -10.36 -19.75 12.42
C LYS A 158 -10.69 -18.56 11.54
N ASP A 159 -10.09 -17.40 11.79
CA ASP A 159 -10.28 -16.22 10.94
C ASP A 159 -9.53 -16.39 9.62
N VAL A 160 -8.30 -16.91 9.65
CA VAL A 160 -7.56 -17.22 8.43
C VAL A 160 -8.28 -18.24 7.56
N PHE A 161 -8.99 -19.22 8.16
CA PHE A 161 -9.87 -20.13 7.43
C PHE A 161 -10.91 -19.39 6.58
N ARG A 162 -11.51 -18.33 7.15
CA ARG A 162 -12.48 -17.46 6.48
C ARG A 162 -11.79 -16.57 5.45
N TYR A 163 -10.65 -15.97 5.78
CA TYR A 163 -9.90 -15.08 4.89
C TYR A 163 -9.48 -15.76 3.60
N VAL A 164 -9.00 -17.00 3.68
CA VAL A 164 -8.63 -17.76 2.47
C VAL A 164 -9.84 -18.37 1.77
N GLY A 165 -11.04 -18.35 2.38
CA GLY A 165 -12.24 -18.94 1.79
C GLY A 165 -12.19 -20.47 1.66
N ALA A 166 -11.49 -21.15 2.56
CA ALA A 166 -11.30 -22.60 2.48
C ALA A 166 -12.62 -23.38 2.59
N LYS A 167 -12.82 -24.35 1.70
CA LYS A 167 -14.03 -25.21 1.63
C LYS A 167 -13.63 -26.63 1.24
N GLY A 168 -14.25 -27.65 1.82
CA GLY A 168 -13.98 -29.06 1.49
C GLY A 168 -12.47 -29.33 1.41
N ASP A 169 -12.03 -29.88 0.28
CA ASP A 169 -10.62 -30.14 -0.05
C ASP A 169 -10.02 -29.13 -1.06
N SER A 170 -10.44 -27.86 -1.00
CA SER A 170 -9.91 -26.83 -1.90
C SER A 170 -8.41 -26.56 -1.68
N VAL A 171 -7.76 -25.92 -2.66
CA VAL A 171 -6.35 -25.49 -2.54
C VAL A 171 -6.16 -24.58 -1.32
N GLU A 172 -7.13 -23.72 -1.05
CA GLU A 172 -7.16 -22.80 0.09
C GLU A 172 -7.24 -23.55 1.42
N ARG A 173 -7.87 -24.73 1.46
CA ARG A 173 -7.81 -25.62 2.63
C ARG A 173 -6.39 -26.09 2.91
N GLY A 174 -5.61 -26.37 1.88
CA GLY A 174 -4.18 -26.67 2.00
C GLY A 174 -3.40 -25.50 2.60
N VAL A 175 -3.60 -24.29 2.06
CA VAL A 175 -2.97 -23.06 2.57
C VAL A 175 -3.31 -22.83 4.05
N TRP A 176 -4.58 -22.99 4.42
CA TRP A 176 -5.02 -22.86 5.81
C TRP A 176 -4.39 -23.92 6.73
N ARG A 177 -4.33 -25.20 6.31
CA ARG A 177 -3.69 -26.27 7.11
C ARG A 177 -2.24 -25.90 7.42
N THR A 178 -1.48 -25.50 6.40
CA THR A 178 -0.09 -25.06 6.57
C THR A 178 0.03 -23.85 7.51
N TYR A 179 -0.85 -22.84 7.36
CA TYR A 179 -0.85 -21.69 8.27
C TYR A 179 -1.10 -22.10 9.72
N ARG A 180 -2.16 -22.90 9.96
CA ARG A 180 -2.55 -23.38 11.28
C ARG A 180 -1.44 -24.19 11.94
N ASP A 181 -0.83 -25.12 11.21
CA ASP A 181 0.19 -26.01 11.77
C ASP A 181 1.44 -25.21 12.17
N ASN A 182 1.88 -24.27 11.31
CA ASN A 182 2.96 -23.34 11.64
C ASN A 182 2.61 -22.42 12.82
N PHE A 183 1.34 -21.98 12.91
CA PHE A 183 0.86 -21.12 13.98
C PHE A 183 0.90 -21.86 15.32
N ASN A 184 0.36 -23.08 15.37
CA ASN A 184 0.37 -23.92 16.56
C ASN A 184 1.81 -24.21 17.00
N ALA A 185 2.67 -24.66 16.08
CA ALA A 185 4.08 -24.95 16.39
C ALA A 185 4.83 -23.75 16.98
N LYS A 186 4.53 -22.52 16.53
CA LYS A 186 5.21 -21.31 17.00
C LYS A 186 4.59 -20.69 18.25
N TYR A 187 3.28 -20.65 18.35
CA TYR A 187 2.56 -19.83 19.34
C TYR A 187 1.80 -20.66 20.38
N ILE A 188 1.62 -21.97 20.17
CA ILE A 188 0.96 -22.89 21.10
C ILE A 188 1.76 -24.20 21.19
N PRO A 189 3.00 -24.18 21.70
CA PRO A 189 3.83 -25.37 21.76
C PRO A 189 3.22 -26.41 22.71
N GLY A 190 3.13 -27.67 22.29
CA GLY A 190 2.67 -28.80 23.11
C GLY A 190 1.28 -29.35 22.78
N LEU A 191 0.64 -28.88 21.69
CA LEU A 191 -0.50 -29.51 21.03
C LEU A 191 -0.07 -30.35 19.82
#